data_AF-A0A133VSD9-F1
#
_entry.id   AF-A0A133VSD9-F1
#
_cell.length_a   1.000
_cell.length_b   1.000
_cell.length_c   1.000
_cell.angle_alpha   90.00
_cell.angle_beta   90.00
_cell.angle_gamma   90.00
#
_symmetry.space_group_name_H-M   'P 1'
#
loop_
_entity.id
_entity.type
_entity.pdbx_description
1 polymer ?
#
loop_
_entity_poly.entity_id
_entity_poly.type
_entity_poly.pdbx_seq_one_letter_code
_entity_poly.pdbx_strand_id
1 'polypeptide(L)'
;MIDLKTKTPEKECNDKNCPFHGSLSIRGRTLVGEVASEKMDKTVVVEREFAQKIPKYERYERRTSRIHAHNPPCINANVGDKVRIAECRRLSKLKSFVVIGKEEGY
;
A
#
# COMPACT_ATOMS: atom_id res chain seq x y z
N MET A 1 2.31 8.00 17.62
CA MET A 1 3.50 7.67 16.80
C MET A 1 3.05 7.51 15.36
N ILE A 2 3.12 8.60 14.61
CA ILE A 2 3.20 8.61 13.15
C ILE A 2 4.60 9.14 12.88
N ASP A 3 5.55 8.23 12.67
CA ASP A 3 6.95 8.58 12.42
C ASP A 3 7.35 8.17 11.00
N LEU A 4 6.47 8.47 10.05
CA LEU A 4 6.69 8.32 8.62
C LEU A 4 6.07 9.56 7.97
N LYS A 5 6.89 10.37 7.29
CA LYS A 5 6.47 11.57 6.55
C LYS A 5 5.33 11.24 5.56
N THR A 6 4.09 11.32 5.99
CA THR A 6 2.91 11.11 5.14
C THR A 6 1.96 12.26 5.29
N LYS A 7 1.60 12.89 4.17
CA LYS A 7 0.60 13.96 4.12
C LYS A 7 -0.74 13.38 4.56
N THR A 8 -1.39 14.03 5.51
CA THR A 8 -2.75 13.67 5.94
C THR A 8 -3.73 13.99 4.82
N PRO A 9 -4.64 13.05 4.46
CA PRO A 9 -5.65 13.29 3.43
C PRO A 9 -6.70 14.29 3.95
N GLU A 10 -7.23 15.11 3.04
CA GLU A 10 -8.24 16.13 3.34
C GLU A 10 -9.64 15.54 3.57
N LYS A 11 -9.90 14.32 3.06
CA LYS A 11 -11.20 13.67 3.14
C LYS A 11 -11.42 12.99 4.48
N GLU A 12 -12.52 13.33 5.13
CA GLU A 12 -13.00 12.66 6.34
C GLU A 12 -13.50 11.24 6.04
N CYS A 13 -13.30 10.33 6.97
CA CYS A 13 -13.62 8.92 6.79
C CYS A 13 -14.07 8.28 8.11
N ASN A 14 -15.19 7.54 8.09
CA ASN A 14 -15.76 6.84 9.25
C ASN A 14 -15.34 5.36 9.36
N ASP A 15 -14.35 4.91 8.58
CA ASP A 15 -13.88 3.52 8.63
C ASP A 15 -12.97 3.23 9.83
N LYS A 16 -13.33 2.20 10.61
CA LYS A 16 -12.55 1.72 11.78
C LYS A 16 -11.13 1.27 11.42
N ASN A 17 -10.93 0.78 10.20
CA ASN A 17 -9.65 0.29 9.69
C ASN A 17 -8.82 1.38 9.00
N CYS A 18 -9.27 2.64 9.04
CA CYS A 18 -8.52 3.77 8.52
C CYS A 18 -7.35 4.10 9.47
N PRO A 19 -6.15 4.37 8.96
CA PRO A 19 -4.99 4.72 9.78
C PRO A 19 -5.04 6.16 10.31
N PHE A 20 -5.79 7.05 9.65
CA PHE A 20 -5.87 8.48 10.02
C PHE A 20 -7.00 8.78 11.00
N HIS A 21 -8.20 8.27 10.72
CA HIS A 21 -9.42 8.56 11.47
C HIS A 21 -9.90 7.38 12.34
N GLY A 22 -9.35 6.18 12.10
CA GLY A 22 -9.71 4.97 12.82
C GLY A 22 -8.73 4.64 13.95
N SER A 23 -8.89 3.44 14.51
CA SER A 23 -8.03 2.92 15.59
C SER A 23 -6.87 2.05 15.07
N LEU A 24 -6.66 2.01 13.75
CA LEU A 24 -5.68 1.14 13.14
C LEU A 24 -4.26 1.69 13.35
N SER A 25 -3.49 1.01 14.19
CA SER A 25 -2.05 1.28 14.33
C SER A 25 -1.27 0.78 13.11
N ILE A 26 -0.48 1.66 12.52
CA ILE A 26 0.53 1.32 11.52
C ILE A 26 1.81 0.89 12.25
N ARG A 27 2.55 -0.07 11.69
CA ARG A 27 3.86 -0.49 12.21
C ARG A 27 4.76 -0.97 11.09
N GLY A 28 6.03 -1.20 11.39
CA GLY A 28 6.93 -1.97 10.52
C GLY A 28 7.31 -1.24 9.23
N ARG A 29 7.27 -1.96 8.10
CA ARG A 29 7.84 -1.51 6.82
C ARG A 29 6.84 -0.73 5.98
N THR A 30 7.35 0.27 5.24
CA THR A 30 6.61 0.93 4.16
C THR A 30 7.11 0.45 2.80
N LEU A 31 6.18 0.16 1.90
CA LEU A 31 6.45 -0.23 0.53
C LEU A 31 5.80 0.77 -0.42
N VAL A 32 6.40 0.94 -1.59
CA VAL A 32 5.86 1.73 -2.70
C VAL A 32 5.59 0.78 -3.86
N GLY A 33 4.48 0.99 -4.56
CA GLY A 33 4.11 0.21 -5.74
C GLY A 33 2.95 0.84 -6.49
N GLU A 34 2.57 0.22 -7.60
CA GLU A 34 1.52 0.71 -8.50
C GLU A 34 0.23 -0.09 -8.31
N VAL A 35 -0.92 0.59 -8.32
CA VAL A 35 -2.22 -0.09 -8.16
C VAL A 35 -2.55 -0.83 -9.45
N ALA A 36 -2.59 -2.15 -9.40
CA ALA A 36 -2.95 -3.01 -10.52
C ALA A 36 -4.46 -3.24 -10.62
N SER A 37 -5.18 -3.32 -9.49
CA SER A 37 -6.65 -3.48 -9.52
C SER A 37 -7.35 -2.97 -8.26
N GLU A 38 -8.53 -2.40 -8.46
CA GLU A 38 -9.43 -1.86 -7.42
C GLU A 38 -10.83 -2.53 -7.47
N LYS A 39 -10.93 -3.77 -7.96
CA LYS A 39 -12.25 -4.42 -8.14
C LYS A 39 -12.92 -4.87 -6.84
N MET A 40 -12.19 -4.85 -5.72
CA MET A 40 -12.66 -5.36 -4.43
C MET A 40 -13.06 -4.22 -3.51
N ASP A 41 -14.11 -4.42 -2.71
CA ASP A 41 -14.53 -3.44 -1.71
C ASP A 41 -13.39 -3.05 -0.76
N LYS A 42 -13.14 -1.74 -0.69
CA LYS A 42 -12.17 -1.08 0.21
C LYS A 42 -10.79 -1.73 0.17
N THR A 43 -10.39 -2.28 -0.98
CA THR A 43 -9.15 -3.05 -1.13
C THR A 43 -8.54 -2.84 -2.50
N VAL A 44 -7.24 -2.59 -2.52
CA VAL A 44 -6.44 -2.50 -3.74
C VAL A 44 -5.42 -3.62 -3.80
N VAL A 45 -5.15 -4.08 -5.02
CA VAL A 45 -4.00 -4.94 -5.31
C VAL A 45 -2.89 -4.04 -5.82
N VAL A 46 -1.79 -3.99 -5.07
CA VAL A 46 -0.61 -3.23 -5.44
C VAL A 46 0.46 -4.16 -5.97
N GLU A 47 1.00 -3.79 -7.12
CA GLU A 47 2.04 -4.49 -7.82
C GLU A 47 3.37 -3.78 -7.58
N ARG A 48 4.37 -4.55 -7.15
CA ARG A 48 5.73 -4.08 -6.91
C ARG A 48 6.70 -4.87 -7.77
N GLU A 49 7.36 -4.16 -8.66
CA GLU A 49 8.45 -4.66 -9.47
C GLU A 49 9.79 -4.46 -8.75
N PHE A 50 10.65 -5.47 -8.77
CA PHE A 50 12.03 -5.37 -8.27
C PHE A 50 12.97 -6.28 -9.05
N ALA A 51 14.24 -5.89 -9.12
CA ALA A 51 15.29 -6.69 -9.75
C ALA A 51 15.93 -7.63 -8.72
N GLN A 52 15.95 -8.93 -8.99
CA GLN A 52 16.61 -9.93 -8.17
C GLN A 52 17.92 -10.36 -8.83
N LYS A 53 19.05 -10.33 -8.10
CA LYS A 53 20.31 -10.88 -8.60
C LYS A 53 20.24 -12.42 -8.59
N ILE A 54 20.57 -13.05 -9.72
CA ILE A 54 20.78 -14.49 -9.83
C ILE A 54 22.24 -14.78 -9.50
N PRO A 55 22.57 -15.39 -8.35
CA PRO A 55 23.95 -15.50 -7.87
C PRO A 55 24.87 -16.25 -8.84
N LYS A 56 24.37 -17.32 -9.46
CA LYS A 56 25.15 -18.17 -10.39
C LYS A 56 25.63 -17.44 -11.65
N TYR A 57 24.82 -16.51 -12.16
CA TYR A 57 25.08 -15.85 -13.44
C TYR A 57 25.45 -14.37 -13.30
N GLU A 58 25.40 -13.84 -12.08
CA GLU A 58 25.59 -12.42 -11.76
C GLU A 58 24.72 -11.45 -12.57
N ARG A 59 23.61 -11.94 -13.10
CA ARG A 59 22.60 -11.18 -13.85
C ARG A 59 21.42 -10.84 -12.96
N TYR A 60 20.65 -9.82 -13.37
CA TYR A 60 19.43 -9.42 -12.71
C TYR A 60 18.21 -9.89 -13.51
N GLU A 61 17.24 -10.48 -12.81
CA GLU A 61 15.91 -10.77 -13.36
C GLU A 61 14.87 -9.82 -12.79
N ARG A 62 13.89 -9.44 -13.61
CA ARG A 62 12.73 -8.66 -13.15
C ARG A 62 11.72 -9.60 -12.51
N ARG A 63 11.38 -9.35 -11.25
CA ARG A 63 10.31 -10.06 -10.54
C ARG A 63 9.24 -9.09 -10.12
N THR A 64 8.02 -9.62 -10.05
CA THR A 64 6.85 -8.85 -9.66
C THR A 64 6.13 -9.54 -8.53
N SER A 65 5.75 -8.76 -7.52
CA SER A 65 5.01 -9.23 -6.34
C SER A 65 3.72 -8.44 -6.18
N ARG A 66 2.62 -9.13 -5.88
CA ARG A 66 1.31 -8.53 -5.64
C ARG A 66 0.97 -8.55 -4.17
N ILE A 67 0.53 -7.41 -3.65
CA ILE A 67 0.22 -7.20 -2.24
C ILE A 67 -1.20 -6.65 -2.14
N HIS A 68 -2.00 -7.24 -1.24
CA HIS A 68 -3.34 -6.77 -0.96
C HIS A 68 -3.31 -5.74 0.18
N ALA A 69 -3.74 -4.53 -0.12
CA ALA A 69 -3.81 -3.44 0.85
C ALA A 69 -5.25 -2.94 1.03
N HIS A 70 -5.55 -2.52 2.26
CA HIS A 70 -6.80 -1.82 2.55
C HIS A 70 -6.73 -0.39 1.99
N ASN A 71 -7.74 -0.04 1.19
CA ASN A 71 -7.92 1.30 0.62
C ASN A 71 -8.97 2.02 1.47
N PRO A 72 -8.58 2.96 2.34
CA PRO A 72 -9.54 3.77 3.07
C PRO A 72 -10.17 4.81 2.12
N PRO A 73 -11.45 5.17 2.31
CA PRO A 73 -12.16 6.09 1.43
C PRO A 73 -11.58 7.51 1.45
N CYS A 74 -10.78 7.85 2.47
CA CYS A 74 -10.07 9.13 2.52
C CYS A 74 -9.00 9.28 1.42
N ILE A 75 -8.39 8.18 0.97
CA ILE A 75 -7.35 8.20 -0.06
C ILE A 75 -7.91 7.82 -1.43
N ASN A 76 -8.81 6.83 -1.47
CA ASN A 76 -9.47 6.34 -2.69
C ASN A 76 -8.49 6.18 -3.88
N ALA A 77 -7.54 5.25 -3.74
CA ALA A 77 -6.53 4.97 -4.76
C ALA A 77 -7.11 4.23 -5.97
N ASN A 78 -6.92 4.80 -7.16
CA ASN A 78 -7.40 4.27 -8.43
C ASN A 78 -6.32 3.42 -9.12
N VAL A 79 -6.73 2.66 -10.14
CA VAL A 79 -5.80 1.88 -10.99
C VAL A 79 -4.80 2.81 -11.67
N GLY A 80 -3.51 2.46 -11.62
CA GLY A 80 -2.42 3.25 -12.20
C GLY A 80 -1.78 4.25 -11.23
N ASP A 81 -2.37 4.50 -10.07
CA ASP A 81 -1.77 5.38 -9.06
C ASP A 81 -0.53 4.71 -8.43
N LYS A 82 0.54 5.48 -8.24
CA LYS A 82 1.66 5.10 -7.37
C LYS A 82 1.26 5.35 -5.92
N VAL A 83 1.27 4.29 -5.13
CA VAL A 83 0.79 4.32 -3.74
C VAL A 83 1.87 3.88 -2.78
N ARG A 84 1.89 4.54 -1.62
CA ARG A 84 2.68 4.14 -0.48
C ARG A 84 1.80 3.38 0.50
N ILE A 85 2.28 2.20 0.88
CA ILE A 85 1.60 1.25 1.74
C ILE A 85 2.44 1.01 2.98
N ALA A 86 1.80 0.79 4.13
CA ALA A 86 2.48 0.28 5.32
C ALA A 86 1.89 -1.03 5.83
N GLU A 87 2.74 -1.76 6.55
CA GLU A 87 2.35 -2.91 7.34
C GLU A 87 1.43 -2.51 8.50
N CYS A 88 0.46 -3.36 8.80
CA CYS A 88 -0.47 -3.18 9.91
C CYS A 88 -0.72 -4.52 10.62
N ARG A 89 -1.63 -4.52 11.60
CA ARG A 89 -2.18 -5.80 12.09
C ARG A 89 -2.94 -6.49 10.94
N ARG A 90 -2.95 -7.81 10.93
CA ARG A 90 -3.69 -8.56 9.90
C ARG A 90 -5.17 -8.16 9.92
N LEU A 91 -5.68 -7.67 8.80
CA LEU A 91 -7.08 -7.27 8.61
C LEU A 91 -7.92 -8.41 8.02
N SER A 92 -7.30 -9.26 7.19
CA SER A 92 -7.93 -10.42 6.57
C SER A 92 -6.88 -11.50 6.26
N LYS A 93 -7.28 -12.62 5.65
CA LYS A 93 -6.35 -13.70 5.27
C LYS A 93 -5.19 -13.19 4.41
N LEU A 94 -5.47 -12.29 3.46
CA LEU A 94 -4.47 -11.74 2.53
C LEU A 94 -4.08 -10.28 2.84
N LYS A 95 -4.94 -9.55 3.56
CA LYS A 95 -4.78 -8.11 3.80
C LYS A 95 -4.03 -7.88 5.10
N SER A 96 -2.77 -7.47 5.00
CA SER A 96 -1.90 -7.12 6.13
C SER A 96 -1.30 -5.72 5.99
N PHE A 97 -1.79 -4.95 5.03
CA PHE A 97 -1.22 -3.72 4.57
C PHE A 97 -2.31 -2.66 4.38
N VAL A 98 -1.96 -1.38 4.54
CA VAL A 98 -2.88 -0.24 4.36
C VAL A 98 -2.22 0.85 3.54
N VAL A 99 -3.00 1.47 2.65
CA VAL A 99 -2.55 2.62 1.85
C VAL A 99 -2.50 3.86 2.73
N ILE A 100 -1.37 4.58 2.71
CA ILE A 100 -1.17 5.79 3.52
C ILE A 100 -1.16 7.05 2.65
N GLY A 101 -0.74 6.96 1.39
CA GLY A 101 -0.70 8.12 0.52
C GLY A 101 -0.50 7.74 -0.94
N LYS A 102 -0.89 8.67 -1.82
CA LYS A 102 -0.54 8.65 -3.23
C LYS A 102 0.73 9.45 -3.42
N GLU A 103 1.65 8.94 -4.22
CA GLU A 103 2.78 9.70 -4.74
C GLU A 103 2.40 10.12 -6.16
N GLU A 104 2.29 11.42 -6.42
CA GLU A 104 2.11 11.91 -7.79
C GLU A 104 3.37 11.56 -8.57
N GLY A 105 3.22 10.71 -9.59
CA GLY A 105 4.24 10.60 -10.63
C GLY A 105 4.31 11.94 -11.38
N TYR A 106 5.53 12.39 -11.67
CA TYR A 106 5.80 13.59 -12.47
C TYR A 106 5.12 13.56 -13.84
#